data_AF-A0A936KLF2-F1
#
_entry.id   AF-A0A936KLF2-F1
#
_cell.length_a   1.000
_cell.length_b   1.000
_cell.length_c   1.000
_cell.angle_alpha   90.00
_cell.angle_beta   90.00
_cell.angle_gamma   90.00
#
_symmetry.space_group_name_H-M   'P 1'
#
loop_
_entity.id
_entity.type
_entity.pdbx_description
1 polymer ?
#
loop_
_entity_poly.entity_id
_entity_poly.type
_entity_poly.pdbx_seq_one_letter_code
_entity_poly.pdbx_strand_id
1 'polypeptide(L)'
;MDGHNFDGVAQNNRVIIDGMTECTIAAASPVQLKVTLPKELRPGPHSLCVSTEGMRSNPIGFELAQLEVVCEGKDNPKDTSGKVTVKVVGTTTKVNVKLVNLSP
;
A
#
# COMPACT_ATOMS: atom_id res chain seq x y z
N MET A 1 -5.07 -11.14 0.17
CA MET A 1 -4.09 -11.90 -0.63
C MET A 1 -4.63 -13.29 -0.76
N ASP A 2 -4.82 -13.75 -1.99
CA ASP A 2 -5.35 -15.08 -2.28
C ASP A 2 -4.19 -16.03 -2.54
N GLY A 3 -4.33 -17.27 -2.09
CA GLY A 3 -3.31 -18.30 -2.18
C GLY A 3 -3.86 -19.65 -1.75
N HIS A 4 -2.98 -20.58 -1.38
CA HIS A 4 -3.35 -21.93 -0.93
C HIS A 4 -2.41 -22.37 0.18
N ASN A 5 -2.91 -23.26 1.05
CA ASN A 5 -2.16 -23.87 2.16
C ASN A 5 -1.64 -22.86 3.20
N PHE A 6 -2.36 -21.76 3.39
CA PHE A 6 -2.15 -20.93 4.58
C PHE A 6 -2.70 -21.63 5.81
N ASP A 7 -2.21 -21.25 6.98
CA ASP A 7 -2.82 -21.69 8.23
C ASP A 7 -4.09 -20.85 8.48
N GLY A 8 -5.16 -21.47 8.96
CA GLY A 8 -6.39 -20.76 9.34
C GLY A 8 -6.19 -19.83 10.56
N VAL A 9 -5.11 -20.00 11.32
CA VAL A 9 -4.75 -19.20 12.47
C VAL A 9 -3.76 -18.11 12.06
N ALA A 10 -4.15 -16.85 12.20
CA ALA A 10 -3.35 -15.70 11.75
C ALA A 10 -1.93 -15.66 12.34
N GLN A 11 -1.76 -16.05 13.60
CA GLN A 11 -0.46 -16.05 14.31
C GLN A 11 0.53 -17.09 13.78
N ASN A 12 0.05 -18.13 13.08
CA ASN A 12 0.89 -19.18 12.51
C ASN A 12 1.40 -18.80 11.10
N ASN A 13 0.90 -17.69 10.55
CA ASN A 13 1.36 -17.15 9.29
C ASN A 13 2.23 -15.92 9.54
N ARG A 14 3.19 -15.71 8.65
CA ARG A 14 4.06 -14.53 8.63
C ARG A 14 4.09 -13.97 7.22
N VAL A 15 3.92 -12.67 7.09
CA VAL A 15 3.94 -11.98 5.80
C VAL A 15 5.09 -10.99 5.84
N ILE A 16 6.06 -11.18 4.96
CA ILE A 16 7.33 -10.45 4.97
C ILE A 16 7.49 -9.72 3.65
N ILE A 17 7.70 -8.41 3.72
CA ILE A 17 7.99 -7.52 2.59
C ILE A 17 9.49 -7.26 2.53
N ASP A 18 10.06 -7.37 1.33
CA ASP A 18 11.48 -7.17 1.00
C ASP A 18 12.44 -7.99 1.89
N GLY A 19 11.95 -9.09 2.46
CA GLY A 19 12.72 -9.93 3.38
C GLY A 19 12.98 -9.34 4.76
N MET A 20 12.53 -8.11 5.05
CA MET A 20 12.86 -7.39 6.28
C MET A 20 11.64 -6.93 7.08
N THR A 21 10.55 -6.57 6.42
CA THR A 21 9.43 -5.91 7.08
C THR A 21 8.25 -6.86 7.25
N GLU A 22 7.85 -7.13 8.49
CA GLU A 22 6.73 -8.00 8.79
C GLU A 22 5.40 -7.23 8.79
N CYS A 23 4.37 -7.79 8.16
CA CYS A 23 3.02 -7.24 8.13
C CYS A 23 2.16 -7.78 9.27
N THR A 24 1.17 -7.00 9.68
CA THR A 24 0.12 -7.49 10.60
C THR A 24 -0.93 -8.27 9.83
N ILE A 25 -1.23 -9.50 10.27
CA ILE A 25 -2.30 -10.33 9.70
C ILE A 25 -3.57 -10.12 10.51
N ALA A 26 -4.59 -9.52 9.88
CA ALA A 26 -5.87 -9.20 10.49
C ALA A 26 -6.85 -10.39 10.48
N ALA A 27 -6.75 -11.26 9.46
CA ALA A 27 -7.54 -12.48 9.35
C ALA A 27 -6.82 -13.50 8.45
N ALA A 28 -7.07 -14.78 8.70
CA ALA A 28 -6.49 -15.87 7.93
C ALA A 28 -7.52 -16.96 7.63
N SER A 29 -7.38 -17.58 6.48
CA SER A 29 -8.04 -18.81 6.05
C SER A 29 -7.07 -19.58 5.17
N PRO A 30 -7.30 -20.89 4.93
CA PRO A 30 -6.40 -21.70 4.10
C PRO A 30 -6.15 -21.19 2.68
N VAL A 31 -7.01 -20.29 2.18
CA VAL A 31 -6.93 -19.73 0.83
C VAL A 31 -6.77 -18.21 0.79
N GLN A 32 -6.88 -17.53 1.93
CA GLN A 32 -6.85 -16.07 1.95
C GLN A 32 -6.25 -15.50 3.23
N LEU A 33 -5.35 -14.53 3.07
CA LEU A 33 -4.83 -13.70 4.16
C LEU A 33 -5.28 -12.25 3.98
N LYS A 34 -5.82 -11.66 5.05
CA LYS A 34 -6.07 -10.23 5.15
C LYS A 34 -4.94 -9.60 5.95
N VAL A 35 -4.19 -8.72 5.31
CA VAL A 35 -3.01 -8.09 5.90
C VAL A 35 -3.13 -6.58 5.92
N THR A 36 -2.49 -5.97 6.90
CA THR A 36 -2.29 -4.54 6.98
C THR A 36 -0.83 -4.25 6.64
N LEU A 37 -0.63 -3.40 5.63
CA LEU A 37 0.71 -2.96 5.24
C LEU A 37 1.29 -2.02 6.31
N PRO A 38 2.58 -2.12 6.61
CA PRO A 38 3.27 -1.20 7.51
C PRO A 38 3.30 0.21 6.91
N LYS A 39 3.13 1.23 7.76
CA LYS A 39 3.04 2.64 7.33
C LYS A 39 4.35 3.21 6.79
N GLU A 40 5.48 2.60 7.13
CA GLU A 40 6.83 3.07 6.79
C GLU A 40 7.32 2.56 5.43
N LEU A 41 6.48 1.82 4.69
CA LEU A 41 6.87 1.30 3.39
C LEU A 41 7.00 2.46 2.37
N ARG A 42 8.14 2.51 1.68
CA ARG A 42 8.39 3.52 0.65
C ARG A 42 7.50 3.26 -0.57
N PRO A 43 7.13 4.29 -1.36
CA PRO A 43 6.47 4.06 -2.63
C PRO A 43 7.39 3.35 -3.62
N GLY A 44 6.85 2.42 -4.40
CA GLY A 44 7.62 1.69 -5.41
C GLY A 44 7.34 0.20 -5.48
N PRO A 45 8.14 -0.53 -6.26
CA PRO A 45 8.06 -1.98 -6.34
C PRO A 45 8.62 -2.64 -5.08
N HIS A 46 7.88 -3.65 -4.61
CA HIS A 46 8.20 -4.46 -3.43
C HIS A 46 8.01 -5.93 -3.72
N SER A 47 8.65 -6.77 -2.91
CA SER A 47 8.49 -8.21 -2.96
C SER A 47 7.88 -8.73 -1.66
N LEU A 48 6.86 -9.57 -1.76
CA LEU A 48 6.15 -10.15 -0.62
C LEU A 48 6.34 -11.66 -0.58
N CYS A 49 6.63 -12.19 0.59
CA CYS A 49 6.65 -13.62 0.87
C CYS A 49 5.69 -13.95 2.01
N VAL A 50 5.06 -15.12 1.93
CA VAL A 50 4.32 -15.70 3.06
C VAL A 50 5.12 -16.87 3.60
N SER A 51 5.21 -16.98 4.92
CA SER A 51 5.77 -18.13 5.60
C SER A 51 4.77 -18.69 6.60
N THR A 52 4.58 -20.00 6.56
CA THR A 52 3.61 -20.74 7.36
C THR A 52 4.21 -22.09 7.69
N GLU A 53 4.24 -22.47 8.97
CA GLU A 53 4.70 -23.79 9.44
C GLU A 53 6.07 -24.23 8.86
N GLY A 54 7.03 -23.31 8.72
CA GLY A 54 8.36 -23.60 8.18
C GLY A 54 8.44 -23.68 6.65
N MET A 55 7.31 -23.61 5.95
CA MET A 55 7.27 -23.37 4.50
C MET A 55 7.38 -21.87 4.21
N ARG A 56 7.93 -21.54 3.05
CA ARG A 56 8.00 -20.17 2.52
C ARG A 56 7.57 -20.17 1.07
N SER A 57 6.68 -19.25 0.71
CA SER A 57 6.24 -19.06 -0.67
C SER A 57 7.37 -18.48 -1.53
N ASN A 58 7.22 -18.61 -2.85
CA ASN A 58 7.99 -17.77 -3.77
C ASN A 58 7.64 -16.28 -3.53
N PRO A 59 8.59 -15.37 -3.78
CA PRO A 59 8.31 -13.94 -3.68
C PRO A 59 7.34 -13.48 -4.78
N ILE A 60 6.36 -12.66 -4.40
CA ILE A 60 5.37 -12.06 -5.30
C ILE A 60 5.61 -10.55 -5.33
N GLY A 61 5.70 -9.98 -6.53
CA GLY A 61 5.87 -8.53 -6.71
C GLY A 61 4.57 -7.76 -6.51
N PHE A 62 4.64 -6.60 -5.88
CA PHE A 62 3.56 -5.61 -5.87
C PHE A 62 4.14 -4.19 -5.94
N GLU A 63 3.34 -3.22 -6.37
CA GLU A 63 3.71 -1.80 -6.36
C GLU A 63 2.91 -1.06 -5.28
N LEU A 64 3.60 -0.30 -4.42
CA LEU A 64 2.97 0.65 -3.50
C LEU A 64 2.91 2.02 -4.17
N ALA A 65 1.73 2.40 -4.63
CA ALA A 65 1.46 3.76 -5.08
C ALA A 65 1.17 4.67 -3.87
N GLN A 66 1.79 5.86 -3.85
CA GLN A 66 1.51 6.91 -2.87
C GLN A 66 1.00 8.16 -3.57
N LEU A 67 0.01 8.81 -2.94
CA LEU A 67 -0.53 10.09 -3.35
C LEU A 67 0.12 11.20 -2.51
N GLU A 68 0.77 12.14 -3.18
CA GLU A 68 1.27 13.39 -2.59
C GLU A 68 0.35 14.53 -3.05
N VAL A 69 -0.25 15.24 -2.10
CA VAL A 69 -1.12 16.38 -2.39
C VAL A 69 -0.50 17.62 -1.77
N VAL A 70 -0.21 18.61 -2.62
CA VAL A 70 0.34 19.91 -2.21
C VAL A 70 -0.67 20.99 -2.57
N CYS A 71 -1.15 21.70 -1.55
CA CYS A 71 -1.97 22.89 -1.71
C CYS A 71 -1.06 24.11 -1.58
N GLU A 72 -0.83 24.83 -2.67
CA GLU A 72 -0.05 26.07 -2.64
C GLU A 72 -0.97 27.23 -2.26
N GLY A 73 -0.70 27.86 -1.12
CA GLY A 73 -1.41 29.04 -0.62
C GLY A 73 -0.59 30.31 -0.85
N LYS A 74 -1.02 31.11 -1.83
CA LYS A 74 -0.68 32.52 -2.13
C LYS A 74 0.53 33.16 -1.41
N ASP A 75 1.65 33.26 -2.11
CA ASP A 75 2.67 34.29 -1.85
C ASP A 75 2.21 35.71 -2.29
N ASN A 76 1.10 35.81 -3.04
CA ASN A 76 0.61 37.08 -3.62
C ASN A 76 -0.89 37.33 -3.32
N PRO A 77 -1.26 38.44 -2.65
CA PRO A 77 -2.64 38.74 -2.24
C PRO A 77 -3.66 38.91 -3.39
N LYS A 78 -3.21 39.10 -4.64
CA LYS A 78 -4.06 39.34 -5.82
C LYS A 78 -4.39 38.09 -6.65
N ASP A 79 -3.73 36.97 -6.39
CA ASP A 79 -4.04 35.72 -7.10
C ASP A 79 -5.18 35.00 -6.39
N THR A 80 -6.34 34.87 -7.03
CA THR A 80 -7.51 34.14 -6.50
C THR A 80 -7.52 32.67 -6.88
N SER A 81 -6.53 32.18 -7.64
CA SER A 81 -6.44 30.78 -8.03
C SER A 81 -5.69 29.97 -6.95
N GLY A 82 -6.41 29.16 -6.19
CA GLY A 82 -5.77 28.12 -5.37
C GLY A 82 -5.24 27.02 -6.28
N LYS A 83 -3.95 26.70 -6.20
CA LYS A 83 -3.34 25.60 -6.97
C LYS A 83 -3.21 24.36 -6.10
N VAL A 84 -3.82 23.26 -6.54
CA VAL A 84 -3.68 21.93 -5.94
C VAL A 84 -2.85 21.08 -6.89
N THR A 85 -1.66 20.69 -6.45
CA THR A 85 -0.80 19.76 -7.17
C THR A 85 -1.00 18.37 -6.59
N VAL A 86 -1.43 17.43 -7.43
CA VAL A 86 -1.55 16.02 -7.05
C VAL A 86 -0.51 15.22 -7.82
N LYS A 87 0.37 14.54 -7.09
CA LYS A 87 1.42 13.70 -7.64
C LYS A 87 1.22 12.26 -7.16
N VAL A 88 1.24 11.34 -8.10
CA VAL A 88 1.25 9.91 -7.81
C VAL A 88 2.69 9.42 -7.99
N VAL A 89 3.22 8.76 -6.96
CA VAL A 89 4.58 8.20 -6.96
C VAL A 89 4.54 6.71 -6.65
N GLY A 90 5.62 5.99 -6.98
CA GLY A 90 5.78 4.57 -6.65
C GLY A 90 5.07 3.57 -7.59
N THR A 91 4.48 4.03 -8.68
CA THR A 91 3.88 3.17 -9.69
C THR A 91 4.07 3.75 -11.09
N THR A 92 4.16 2.87 -12.09
CA THR A 92 4.07 3.22 -13.51
C THR A 92 2.65 2.99 -14.06
N THR A 93 1.79 2.35 -13.28
CA THR A 93 0.41 2.05 -13.64
C THR A 93 -0.40 3.34 -13.66
N LYS A 94 -1.32 3.48 -14.62
CA LYS A 94 -2.24 4.61 -14.67
C LYS A 94 -3.16 4.60 -13.45
N VAL A 95 -3.14 5.68 -12.68
CA VAL A 95 -4.02 5.88 -11.52
C VAL A 95 -5.07 6.93 -11.84
N ASN A 96 -6.35 6.58 -11.69
CA ASN A 96 -7.45 7.52 -11.84
C ASN A 96 -7.56 8.39 -10.59
N VAL A 97 -7.36 9.70 -10.74
CA VAL A 97 -7.48 10.68 -9.66
C VAL A 97 -8.77 11.47 -9.84
N LYS A 98 -9.59 11.55 -8.78
CA LYS A 98 -10.79 12.37 -8.74
C LYS A 98 -10.65 13.44 -7.66
N LEU A 99 -10.79 14.70 -8.07
CA LEU A 99 -10.89 15.84 -7.16
C LEU A 99 -12.37 16.19 -6.96
N VAL A 100 -12.79 16.32 -5.70
CA VAL A 100 -14.16 16.72 -5.33
C VAL A 100 -14.07 17.98 -4.48
N ASN A 101 -14.69 19.06 -4.94
CA ASN A 101 -14.86 20.26 -4.13
C ASN A 101 -16.11 20.10 -3.25
N LEU A 102 -15.94 20.16 -1.93
CA LEU A 102 -17.02 20.06 -0.95
C LEU A 102 -17.42 21.43 -0.39
N SER A 103 -17.09 22.52 -1.10
CA SER A 103 -17.51 23.87 -0.72
C SER A 103 -19.05 23.99 -0.81
N PRO A 104 -19.70 24.61 0.20
CA PRO A 104 -21.15 24.87 0.20
C PRO A 104 -21.64 25.77 -0.94
#